data_AF-A0A6A6R9T1-F1
#
_entry.id   AF-A0A6A6R9T1-F1
#
_cell.length_a   1.000
_cell.length_b   1.000
_cell.length_c   1.000
_cell.angle_alpha   90.00
_cell.angle_beta   90.00
_cell.angle_gamma   90.00
#
_symmetry.space_group_name_H-M   'P 1'
#
loop_
_entity.id
_entity.type
_entity.pdbx_description
1 polymer ?
#
loop_
_entity_poly.entity_id
_entity_poly.type
_entity_poly.pdbx_seq_one_letter_code
_entity_poly.pdbx_strand_id
1 'polypeptide(L)'
;MECIVGKRQPAEYITVLIQRVAPVHDAIRFHDVVYASGFRSQVTKFQGPPTVEVEQAWEELYPSTITRISAIEAAKLVNKTVRIPDDPENYLVSIDVFHQMHCLNIIRKKVWGVVPDTYVEEKMLELEHVDHCVDSIRQSLMCSGDVTPLPWKWGKNETDGTDLLHPEAHVVHTCRDWTSLIQWAKDRKVVKLTRNKRPVEEKRET
;
A
#
# COMPACT_ATOMS: atom_id res chain seq x y z
N MET A 1 4.30 -52.66 17.21
CA MET A 1 4.33 -51.21 17.48
C MET A 1 3.94 -50.54 16.17
N GLU A 2 2.65 -50.29 16.00
CA GLU A 2 2.03 -49.90 14.73
C GLU A 2 2.28 -48.42 14.42
N CYS A 3 2.68 -48.14 13.18
CA CYS A 3 2.73 -46.79 12.62
C CYS A 3 1.30 -46.30 12.33
N ILE A 4 0.81 -45.33 13.10
CA ILE A 4 -0.40 -44.60 12.75
C ILE A 4 -0.02 -43.51 11.75
N VAL A 5 -0.21 -43.82 10.47
CA VAL A 5 -0.15 -42.85 9.37
C VAL A 5 -1.34 -41.89 9.53
N GLY A 6 -1.06 -40.67 9.99
CA GLY A 6 -2.03 -39.59 10.04
C GLY A 6 -2.55 -39.27 8.64
N LYS A 7 -3.81 -39.60 8.40
CA LYS A 7 -4.55 -39.29 7.16
C LYS A 7 -4.50 -37.77 6.92
N ARG A 8 -3.88 -37.34 5.80
CA ARG A 8 -4.15 -36.01 5.24
C ARG A 8 -5.62 -35.97 4.87
N GLN A 9 -6.43 -35.20 5.59
CA GLN A 9 -7.76 -34.83 5.13
C GLN A 9 -7.64 -33.68 4.13
N PRO A 10 -8.13 -33.82 2.89
CA PRO A 10 -8.29 -32.71 1.95
C PRO A 10 -9.74 -32.24 1.99
N ALA A 11 -10.00 -31.02 2.48
CA ALA A 11 -11.14 -30.15 2.13
C ALA A 11 -11.43 -29.11 3.23
N GLU A 12 -10.58 -28.09 3.41
CA GLU A 12 -10.98 -26.86 4.14
C GLU A 12 -10.40 -25.58 3.52
N TYR A 13 -9.81 -25.62 2.33
CA TYR A 13 -9.27 -24.42 1.68
C TYR A 13 -10.29 -23.61 0.87
N ILE A 14 -11.57 -24.01 0.86
CA ILE A 14 -12.59 -23.44 -0.02
C ILE A 14 -13.52 -22.43 0.67
N THR A 15 -13.45 -22.25 1.99
CA THR A 15 -14.50 -21.45 2.68
C THR A 15 -13.98 -20.51 3.76
N VAL A 16 -13.08 -19.58 3.42
CA VAL A 16 -12.92 -18.32 4.19
C VAL A 16 -12.66 -17.15 3.23
N LEU A 17 -13.59 -16.91 2.31
CA LEU A 17 -13.69 -15.63 1.61
C LEU A 17 -15.09 -15.07 1.80
N ILE A 18 -15.48 -14.86 3.07
CA ILE A 18 -16.30 -13.69 3.39
C ILE A 18 -15.33 -12.50 3.34
N GLN A 19 -14.76 -12.24 2.18
CA GLN A 19 -14.09 -10.98 1.94
C GLN A 19 -15.20 -9.94 2.05
N ARG A 20 -15.09 -9.04 3.02
CA ARG A 20 -15.93 -7.85 3.09
C ARG A 20 -15.75 -7.16 1.73
N VAL A 21 -16.75 -7.28 0.87
CA VAL A 21 -16.56 -7.11 -0.58
C VAL A 21 -16.33 -5.64 -0.86
N ALA A 22 -15.07 -5.25 -1.08
CA ALA A 22 -14.76 -3.98 -1.70
C ALA A 22 -15.37 -3.96 -3.11
N PRO A 23 -15.96 -2.85 -3.58
CA PRO A 23 -16.55 -2.78 -4.93
C PRO A 23 -15.58 -3.17 -6.06
N VAL A 24 -14.28 -2.93 -5.88
CA VAL A 24 -13.24 -3.26 -6.86
C VAL A 24 -12.85 -4.75 -6.88
N HIS A 25 -13.40 -5.59 -6.01
CA HIS A 25 -12.95 -6.97 -5.80
C HIS A 25 -12.92 -7.79 -7.10
N ASP A 26 -13.95 -7.69 -7.94
CA ASP A 26 -14.07 -8.47 -9.18
C ASP A 26 -13.06 -8.03 -10.26
N ALA A 27 -12.46 -6.85 -10.12
CA ALA A 27 -11.43 -6.34 -11.03
C ALA A 27 -10.01 -6.78 -10.64
N ILE A 28 -9.81 -7.32 -9.43
CA ILE A 28 -8.48 -7.70 -8.93
C ILE A 28 -7.93 -8.89 -9.73
N ARG A 29 -6.70 -8.75 -10.21
CA ARG A 29 -5.92 -9.81 -10.86
C ARG A 29 -4.53 -9.85 -10.22
N PHE A 30 -3.95 -11.03 -10.15
CA PHE A 30 -2.62 -11.25 -9.57
C PHE A 30 -1.62 -11.51 -10.68
N HIS A 31 -0.42 -10.96 -10.53
CA HIS A 31 0.72 -11.26 -11.38
C HIS A 31 2.00 -11.17 -10.56
N ASP A 32 3.03 -11.89 -10.99
CA ASP A 32 4.36 -11.78 -10.39
C ASP A 32 5.07 -10.53 -10.95
N VAL A 33 5.83 -9.86 -10.08
CA VAL A 33 6.64 -8.71 -10.45
C VAL A 33 7.95 -8.75 -9.67
N VAL A 34 9.04 -8.40 -10.34
CA VAL A 34 10.35 -8.22 -9.70
C VAL A 34 10.51 -6.74 -9.41
N TYR A 35 10.82 -6.40 -8.16
CA TYR A 35 11.05 -5.01 -7.79
C TYR A 35 12.37 -4.50 -8.34
N ALA A 36 12.32 -3.27 -8.84
CA ALA A 36 13.52 -2.51 -9.11
C ALA A 36 14.13 -2.07 -7.78
N SER A 37 15.45 -2.22 -7.62
CA SER A 37 16.13 -1.83 -6.38
C SER A 37 16.20 -0.31 -6.16
N GLY A 38 15.95 0.48 -7.20
CA GLY A 38 16.02 1.93 -7.17
C GLY A 38 17.43 2.51 -7.17
N PHE A 39 18.46 1.68 -7.36
CA PHE A 39 19.86 2.09 -7.43
C PHE A 39 20.51 1.73 -8.77
N ARG A 40 21.50 2.52 -9.19
CA ARG A 40 22.33 2.27 -10.40
C ARG A 40 21.45 2.06 -11.65
N SER A 41 21.59 0.92 -12.33
CA SER A 41 20.81 0.56 -13.52
C SER A 41 19.37 0.12 -13.21
N GLN A 42 18.94 0.20 -11.95
CA GLN A 42 17.59 -0.17 -11.50
C GLN A 42 16.82 1.04 -10.95
N VAL A 43 17.24 2.26 -11.28
CA VAL A 43 16.47 3.48 -11.02
C VAL A 43 15.21 3.46 -11.89
N THR A 44 14.06 3.78 -11.30
CA THR A 44 12.77 3.76 -12.00
C THR A 44 12.35 5.14 -12.48
N LYS A 45 11.31 5.22 -13.34
CA LYS A 45 10.72 6.49 -13.81
C LYS A 45 10.04 7.32 -12.71
N PHE A 46 9.91 6.77 -11.50
CA PHE A 46 9.26 7.41 -10.35
C PHE A 46 10.26 8.13 -9.44
N GLN A 47 11.55 8.02 -9.75
CA GLN A 47 12.66 8.61 -9.02
C GLN A 47 13.18 9.86 -9.73
N GLY A 48 13.80 10.73 -8.96
CA GLY A 48 14.41 11.98 -9.39
C GLY A 48 13.59 13.22 -9.02
N PRO A 49 14.12 14.42 -9.37
CA PRO A 49 13.45 15.69 -9.12
C PRO A 49 12.02 15.70 -9.72
N PRO A 50 11.12 16.57 -9.21
CA PRO A 50 9.75 16.67 -9.70
C PRO A 50 9.69 17.34 -11.08
N THR A 51 10.16 16.65 -12.12
CA THR A 51 10.01 17.04 -13.53
C THR A 51 8.62 16.69 -14.03
N VAL A 52 8.19 17.27 -15.14
CA VAL A 52 6.88 16.98 -15.75
C VAL A 52 6.68 15.47 -15.95
N GLU A 53 7.72 14.76 -16.37
CA GLU A 53 7.68 13.33 -16.64
C GLU A 53 7.52 12.50 -15.36
N VAL A 54 8.25 12.87 -14.29
CA VAL A 54 8.14 12.19 -12.99
C VAL A 54 6.78 12.48 -12.38
N GLU A 55 6.31 13.73 -12.44
CA GLU A 55 4.97 14.10 -11.96
C GLU A 55 3.88 13.32 -12.69
N GLN A 56 3.93 13.26 -14.02
CA GLN A 56 2.97 12.50 -14.80
C GLN A 56 3.01 11.01 -14.44
N ALA A 57 4.21 10.42 -14.30
CA ALA A 57 4.34 9.03 -13.91
C ALA A 57 3.68 8.75 -12.56
N TRP A 58 3.79 9.66 -11.59
CA TRP A 58 3.13 9.52 -10.29
C TRP A 58 1.61 9.67 -10.36
N GLU A 59 1.09 10.67 -11.07
CA GLU A 59 -0.37 10.87 -11.19
C GLU A 59 -1.06 9.67 -11.88
N GLU A 60 -0.37 8.98 -12.80
CA GLU A 60 -0.87 7.75 -13.45
C GLU A 60 -1.11 6.59 -12.47
N LEU A 61 -0.48 6.57 -11.29
CA LEU A 61 -0.60 5.47 -10.31
C LEU A 61 -1.91 5.50 -9.54
N TYR A 62 -2.53 6.67 -9.40
CA TYR A 62 -3.76 6.89 -8.65
C TYR A 62 -4.67 7.82 -9.47
N PRO A 63 -5.20 7.35 -10.61
CA PRO A 63 -5.90 8.20 -11.58
C PRO A 63 -7.14 8.90 -10.99
N SER A 64 -7.67 8.37 -9.88
CA SER A 64 -8.57 9.13 -9.02
C SER A 64 -8.45 8.70 -7.56
N THR A 65 -8.43 9.67 -6.66
CA THR A 65 -8.61 9.43 -5.22
C THR A 65 -10.09 9.29 -4.85
N ILE A 66 -11.01 9.65 -5.74
CA ILE A 66 -12.46 9.61 -5.53
C ILE A 66 -13.11 8.74 -6.61
N THR A 67 -13.79 7.69 -6.21
CA THR A 67 -14.42 6.71 -7.10
C THR A 67 -15.93 6.72 -6.89
N ARG A 68 -16.65 6.63 -7.99
CA ARG A 68 -18.10 6.45 -8.01
C ARG A 68 -18.45 4.97 -7.89
N ILE A 69 -19.42 4.66 -7.04
CA ILE A 69 -20.04 3.33 -6.97
C ILE A 69 -21.56 3.43 -7.04
N SER A 70 -22.22 2.36 -7.49
CA SER A 70 -23.67 2.27 -7.55
C SER A 70 -24.31 2.17 -6.16
N ALA A 71 -25.61 2.46 -6.08
CA ALA A 71 -26.38 2.25 -4.86
C ALA A 71 -26.33 0.80 -4.33
N ILE A 72 -26.26 -0.19 -5.24
CA ILE A 72 -26.20 -1.62 -4.87
C ILE A 72 -24.86 -1.95 -4.21
N GLU A 73 -23.76 -1.42 -4.73
CA GLU A 73 -22.44 -1.58 -4.12
C GLU A 73 -22.35 -0.85 -2.79
N ALA A 74 -22.84 0.39 -2.73
CA ALA A 74 -22.87 1.19 -1.50
C ALA A 74 -23.69 0.50 -0.38
N ALA A 75 -24.77 -0.21 -0.73
CA ALA A 75 -25.58 -0.96 0.22
C ALA A 75 -24.79 -2.08 0.93
N LYS A 76 -23.79 -2.67 0.26
CA LYS A 76 -22.95 -3.76 0.78
C LYS A 76 -21.84 -3.28 1.72
N LEU A 77 -21.54 -1.99 1.75
CA LEU A 77 -20.50 -1.44 2.62
C LEU A 77 -20.88 -1.58 4.10
N VAL A 78 -19.90 -2.00 4.91
CA VAL A 78 -20.02 -2.04 6.38
C VAL A 78 -20.25 -0.63 6.92
N ASN A 79 -19.42 0.32 6.47
CA ASN A 79 -19.56 1.73 6.81
C ASN A 79 -20.32 2.44 5.68
N LYS A 80 -21.41 3.13 6.02
CA LYS A 80 -22.19 3.88 5.05
C LYS A 80 -21.43 5.09 4.53
N THR A 81 -21.74 5.47 3.30
CA THR A 81 -21.16 6.62 2.63
C THR A 81 -22.23 7.54 2.04
N VAL A 82 -21.81 8.68 1.51
CA VAL A 82 -22.69 9.72 0.98
C VAL A 82 -22.96 9.54 -0.51
N ARG A 83 -24.15 9.99 -0.93
CA ARG A 83 -24.49 10.15 -2.35
C ARG A 83 -23.68 11.28 -2.96
N ILE A 84 -23.45 11.19 -4.26
CA ILE A 84 -22.91 12.30 -5.03
C ILE A 84 -24.01 13.36 -5.16
N PRO A 85 -23.79 14.63 -4.75
CA PRO A 85 -24.82 15.66 -4.82
C PRO A 85 -25.43 15.83 -6.22
N ASP A 86 -24.59 15.82 -7.25
CA ASP A 86 -25.00 16.01 -8.65
C ASP A 86 -25.34 14.69 -9.38
N ASP A 87 -25.20 13.55 -8.73
CA ASP A 87 -25.45 12.20 -9.29
C ASP A 87 -26.09 11.29 -8.21
N PRO A 88 -27.38 11.49 -7.90
CA PRO A 88 -28.04 10.91 -6.73
C PRO A 88 -28.25 9.39 -6.81
N GLU A 89 -28.03 8.79 -7.98
CA GLU A 89 -28.04 7.33 -8.23
C GLU A 89 -26.74 6.67 -7.71
N ASN A 90 -25.70 7.47 -7.48
CA ASN A 90 -24.37 7.00 -7.18
C ASN A 90 -23.79 7.59 -5.88
N TYR A 91 -22.75 6.93 -5.40
CA TYR A 91 -22.14 7.18 -4.09
C TYR A 91 -20.62 7.34 -4.23
N LEU A 92 -20.03 8.06 -3.28
CA LEU A 92 -18.60 8.33 -3.23
C LEU A 92 -17.87 7.30 -2.37
N VAL A 93 -16.75 6.81 -2.86
CA VAL A 93 -15.76 6.08 -2.06
C VAL A 93 -14.36 6.46 -2.50
N SER A 94 -13.37 6.25 -1.64
CA SER A 94 -11.97 6.16 -2.06
C SER A 94 -11.48 4.73 -1.88
N ILE A 95 -10.47 4.33 -2.64
CA ILE A 95 -9.76 3.07 -2.41
C ILE A 95 -8.49 3.40 -1.62
N ASP A 96 -8.27 2.73 -0.49
CA ASP A 96 -7.23 3.13 0.46
C ASP A 96 -5.82 3.16 -0.16
N VAL A 97 -5.46 2.20 -1.03
CA VAL A 97 -4.15 2.23 -1.70
C VAL A 97 -3.92 3.49 -2.54
N PHE A 98 -4.96 4.08 -3.14
CA PHE A 98 -4.83 5.33 -3.89
C PHE A 98 -4.66 6.53 -2.97
N HIS A 99 -5.31 6.53 -1.81
CA HIS A 99 -5.08 7.54 -0.77
C HIS A 99 -3.65 7.42 -0.20
N GLN A 100 -3.18 6.20 0.11
CA GLN A 100 -1.81 5.94 0.54
C GLN A 100 -0.78 6.40 -0.51
N MET A 101 -1.05 6.15 -1.80
CA MET A 101 -0.19 6.59 -2.90
C MET A 101 -0.14 8.12 -3.03
N HIS A 102 -1.30 8.79 -2.91
CA HIS A 102 -1.39 10.25 -2.87
C HIS A 102 -0.58 10.84 -1.72
N CYS A 103 -0.72 10.30 -0.49
CA CYS A 103 0.07 10.74 0.66
C CYS A 103 1.57 10.52 0.46
N LEU A 104 1.98 9.38 -0.10
CA LEU A 104 3.37 9.11 -0.41
C LEU A 104 3.92 10.11 -1.43
N ASN A 105 3.12 10.49 -2.43
CA ASN A 105 3.53 11.51 -3.40
C ASN A 105 3.68 12.91 -2.76
N ILE A 106 2.80 13.28 -1.82
CA ILE A 106 2.96 14.52 -1.04
C ILE A 106 4.28 14.52 -0.26
N ILE A 107 4.60 13.39 0.40
CA ILE A 107 5.87 13.24 1.13
C ILE A 107 7.06 13.38 0.17
N ARG A 108 7.02 12.70 -0.98
CA ARG A 108 8.04 12.83 -2.04
C ARG A 108 8.26 14.29 -2.43
N LYS A 109 7.18 15.02 -2.75
CA LYS A 109 7.22 16.44 -3.12
C LYS A 109 7.79 17.32 -2.01
N LYS A 110 7.43 17.04 -0.74
CA LYS A 110 7.97 17.77 0.41
C LYS A 110 9.47 17.55 0.57
N VAL A 111 9.94 16.30 0.38
CA VAL A 111 11.38 15.97 0.40
C VAL A 111 12.14 16.69 -0.70
N TRP A 112 11.57 16.81 -1.90
CA TRP A 112 12.17 17.54 -3.03
C TRP A 112 12.10 19.07 -2.91
N GLY A 113 11.53 19.62 -1.84
CA GLY A 113 11.49 21.07 -1.61
C GLY A 113 10.36 21.82 -2.33
N VAL A 114 9.29 21.12 -2.73
CA VAL A 114 8.12 21.71 -3.43
C VAL A 114 7.20 22.52 -2.47
N VAL A 115 7.47 22.51 -1.16
CA VAL A 115 6.82 23.40 -0.18
C VAL A 115 7.89 24.30 0.45
N PRO A 116 7.77 25.64 0.35
CA PRO A 116 8.77 26.55 0.86
C PRO A 116 8.93 26.41 2.39
N ASP A 117 10.17 26.65 2.82
CA ASP A 117 10.67 26.67 4.19
C ASP A 117 10.73 25.33 4.92
N THR A 118 11.90 24.70 4.83
CA THR A 118 12.91 24.84 5.89
C THR A 118 14.23 24.26 5.41
N TYR A 119 15.29 25.02 5.67
CA TYR A 119 16.69 24.73 5.44
C TYR A 119 17.05 23.33 6.00
N VAL A 120 17.13 22.31 5.14
CA VAL A 120 17.68 21.00 5.53
C VAL A 120 19.16 21.02 5.14
N GLU A 121 20.02 21.14 6.14
CA GLU A 121 21.47 21.12 5.99
C GLU A 121 21.93 19.91 5.13
N GLU A 122 22.96 20.17 4.31
CA GLU A 122 23.55 19.40 3.21
C GLU A 122 23.92 17.91 3.46
N LYS A 123 23.51 17.26 4.55
CA LYS A 123 23.87 15.88 4.90
C LYS A 123 22.79 14.98 5.50
N MET A 124 21.52 15.38 5.59
CA MET A 124 20.58 14.66 6.47
C MET A 124 19.88 13.40 5.91
N LEU A 125 20.14 13.00 4.67
CA LEU A 125 19.98 11.66 4.06
C LEU A 125 20.35 11.89 2.59
N GLU A 126 21.21 11.09 1.97
CA GLU A 126 21.46 11.20 0.53
C GLU A 126 20.08 11.20 -0.17
N LEU A 127 19.73 12.24 -0.93
CA LEU A 127 18.40 12.36 -1.53
C LEU A 127 18.07 11.12 -2.39
N GLU A 128 19.08 10.54 -3.03
CA GLU A 128 19.00 9.23 -3.69
C GLU A 128 18.52 8.12 -2.74
N HIS A 129 18.99 8.12 -1.48
CA HIS A 129 18.54 7.19 -0.45
C HIS A 129 17.06 7.43 -0.08
N VAL A 130 16.61 8.67 0.05
CA VAL A 130 15.19 8.94 0.36
C VAL A 130 14.31 8.57 -0.84
N ASP A 131 14.76 8.89 -2.04
CA ASP A 131 14.00 8.73 -3.27
C ASP A 131 13.80 7.25 -3.64
N HIS A 132 14.82 6.40 -3.50
CA HIS A 132 14.61 4.95 -3.65
C HIS A 132 13.75 4.37 -2.50
N CYS A 133 13.80 4.92 -1.28
CA CYS A 133 12.92 4.48 -0.19
C CYS A 133 11.46 4.75 -0.55
N VAL A 134 11.18 5.94 -1.08
CA VAL A 134 9.85 6.30 -1.59
C VAL A 134 9.42 5.34 -2.70
N ASP A 135 10.29 5.04 -3.68
CA ASP A 135 9.97 4.10 -4.76
C ASP A 135 9.76 2.65 -4.25
N SER A 136 10.52 2.22 -3.25
CA SER A 136 10.34 0.92 -2.60
C SER A 136 8.99 0.81 -1.89
N ILE A 137 8.59 1.86 -1.15
CA ILE A 137 7.26 1.92 -0.51
C ILE A 137 6.17 1.93 -1.59
N ARG A 138 6.32 2.71 -2.66
CA ARG A 138 5.40 2.73 -3.80
C ARG A 138 5.19 1.33 -4.39
N GLN A 139 6.27 0.59 -4.65
CA GLN A 139 6.20 -0.79 -5.15
C GLN A 139 5.47 -1.73 -4.17
N SER A 140 5.73 -1.60 -2.86
CA SER A 140 5.04 -2.36 -1.82
C SER A 140 3.55 -2.03 -1.74
N LEU A 141 3.17 -0.75 -1.85
CA LEU A 141 1.76 -0.33 -1.88
C LEU A 141 1.04 -0.92 -3.09
N MET A 142 1.64 -0.85 -4.29
CA MET A 142 1.04 -1.43 -5.50
C MET A 142 0.89 -2.95 -5.43
N CYS A 143 1.83 -3.65 -4.80
CA CYS A 143 1.79 -5.10 -4.66
C CYS A 143 0.82 -5.57 -3.57
N SER A 144 0.74 -4.85 -2.45
CA SER A 144 -0.19 -5.19 -1.36
C SER A 144 -1.62 -4.78 -1.66
N GLY A 145 -1.82 -3.63 -2.33
CA GLY A 145 -3.10 -3.20 -2.88
C GLY A 145 -4.24 -3.21 -1.86
N ASP A 146 -4.16 -2.39 -0.81
CA ASP A 146 -5.30 -2.27 0.12
C ASP A 146 -6.52 -1.67 -0.60
N VAL A 147 -7.45 -2.55 -0.95
CA VAL A 147 -8.68 -2.21 -1.67
C VAL A 147 -9.83 -1.80 -0.75
N THR A 148 -9.58 -1.62 0.55
CA THR A 148 -10.61 -1.24 1.52
C THR A 148 -11.27 0.07 1.07
N PRO A 149 -12.61 0.09 0.91
CA PRO A 149 -13.31 1.30 0.53
C PRO A 149 -13.37 2.27 1.71
N LEU A 150 -12.85 3.47 1.51
CA LEU A 150 -13.01 4.58 2.45
C LEU A 150 -14.30 5.32 2.11
N PRO A 151 -15.30 5.33 3.01
CA PRO A 151 -16.52 6.08 2.79
C PRO A 151 -16.26 7.57 3.00
N TRP A 152 -16.99 8.40 2.26
CA TRP A 152 -17.05 9.84 2.48
C TRP A 152 -18.17 10.22 3.44
N LYS A 153 -17.96 11.30 4.19
CA LYS A 153 -18.91 11.86 5.16
C LYS A 153 -18.93 13.39 5.09
N TRP A 154 -20.07 13.95 5.49
CA TRP A 154 -20.19 15.38 5.76
C TRP A 154 -19.71 15.68 7.17
N GLY A 155 -18.79 16.63 7.29
CA GLY A 155 -18.38 17.25 8.53
C GLY A 155 -18.52 18.76 8.45
N LYS A 156 -17.89 19.46 9.39
CA LYS A 156 -17.84 20.92 9.42
C LYS A 156 -16.40 21.38 9.29
N ASN A 157 -16.16 22.40 8.49
CA ASN A 157 -14.88 23.11 8.46
C ASN A 157 -14.70 23.83 9.81
N GLU A 158 -13.58 23.59 10.48
CA GLU A 158 -13.29 24.16 11.80
C GLU A 158 -13.12 25.68 11.79
N THR A 159 -12.79 26.26 10.64
CA THR A 159 -12.51 27.71 10.50
C THR A 159 -13.79 28.54 10.37
N ASP A 160 -14.76 28.07 9.58
CA ASP A 160 -15.95 28.85 9.20
C ASP A 160 -17.29 28.11 9.41
N GLY A 161 -17.27 26.85 9.86
CA GLY A 161 -18.48 26.05 10.12
C GLY A 161 -19.23 25.61 8.87
N THR A 162 -18.66 25.78 7.67
CA THR A 162 -19.27 25.32 6.42
C THR A 162 -19.25 23.80 6.32
N ASP A 163 -20.18 23.22 5.54
CA ASP A 163 -20.19 21.78 5.30
C ASP A 163 -18.96 21.37 4.50
N LEU A 164 -18.22 20.39 5.03
CA LEU A 164 -17.00 19.87 4.42
C LEU A 164 -17.11 18.37 4.20
N LEU A 165 -17.03 17.96 2.93
CA LEU A 165 -16.99 16.58 2.54
C LEU A 165 -15.56 16.04 2.67
N HIS A 166 -15.37 14.94 3.40
CA HIS A 166 -14.05 14.34 3.61
C HIS A 166 -14.12 12.81 3.64
N PRO A 167 -13.03 12.11 3.26
CA PRO A 167 -12.94 10.67 3.39
C PRO A 167 -12.75 10.28 4.87
N GLU A 168 -13.41 9.20 5.28
CA GLU A 168 -13.21 8.57 6.58
C GLU A 168 -12.17 7.46 6.42
N ALA A 169 -10.97 7.68 6.96
CA ALA A 169 -9.90 6.69 6.97
C ALA A 169 -9.99 5.72 8.18
N HIS A 170 -10.78 6.05 9.21
CA HIS A 170 -10.97 5.15 10.36
C HIS A 170 -12.02 4.08 10.05
N VAL A 171 -11.60 3.08 9.27
CA VAL A 171 -12.42 1.94 8.86
C VAL A 171 -11.74 0.61 9.18
N VAL A 172 -12.46 -0.50 9.00
CA VAL A 172 -11.88 -1.81 9.28
C VAL A 172 -11.12 -2.34 8.05
N HIS A 173 -9.84 -2.60 8.22
CA HIS A 173 -8.96 -3.20 7.22
C HIS A 173 -8.76 -4.70 7.47
N THR A 174 -8.38 -5.43 6.42
CA THR A 174 -7.93 -6.82 6.54
C THR A 174 -6.42 -6.87 6.37
N CYS A 175 -5.69 -6.96 7.48
CA CYS A 175 -4.24 -6.92 7.48
C CYS A 175 -3.62 -8.30 7.75
N ARG A 176 -2.35 -8.46 7.34
CA ARG A 176 -1.49 -9.55 7.85
C ARG A 176 -1.29 -9.32 9.35
N ASP A 177 -1.41 -10.36 10.17
CA ASP A 177 -1.19 -10.22 11.61
C ASP A 177 0.27 -9.86 11.90
N TRP A 178 0.48 -8.62 12.34
CA TRP A 178 1.79 -8.07 12.63
C TRP A 178 2.48 -8.79 13.79
N THR A 179 1.71 -9.26 14.77
CA THR A 179 2.26 -9.96 15.93
C THR A 179 2.87 -11.29 15.51
N SER A 180 2.15 -12.06 14.68
CA SER A 180 2.67 -13.29 14.09
C SER A 180 3.94 -13.07 13.28
N LEU A 181 4.01 -12.00 12.47
CA LEU A 181 5.21 -11.66 11.70
C LEU A 181 6.41 -11.33 12.60
N ILE A 182 6.20 -10.51 13.63
CA ILE A 182 7.24 -10.18 14.62
C ILE A 182 7.74 -11.45 15.31
N GLN A 183 6.82 -12.31 15.77
CA GLN A 183 7.20 -13.53 16.48
C GLN A 183 8.01 -14.46 15.58
N TRP A 184 7.55 -14.67 14.34
CA TRP A 184 8.27 -15.47 13.34
C TRP A 184 9.71 -14.99 13.13
N ALA A 185 9.93 -13.67 13.08
CA ALA A 185 11.24 -13.06 12.91
C ALA A 185 12.13 -13.20 14.15
N LYS A 186 11.56 -13.02 15.36
CA LYS A 186 12.26 -13.21 16.64
C LYS A 186 12.79 -14.64 16.78
N ASP A 187 11.96 -15.64 16.47
CA ASP A 187 12.31 -17.05 16.57
C ASP A 187 13.45 -17.46 15.62
N ARG A 188 13.71 -16.65 14.60
CA ARG A 188 14.69 -16.91 13.53
C ARG A 188 15.84 -15.89 13.50
N LYS A 189 16.06 -15.18 14.59
CA LYS A 189 17.12 -14.16 14.67
C LYS A 189 18.48 -14.79 14.37
N VAL A 190 19.18 -14.22 13.39
CA VAL A 190 20.58 -14.58 13.13
C VAL A 190 21.45 -14.08 14.28
N VAL A 191 21.99 -15.00 15.08
CA VAL A 191 22.78 -14.68 16.28
C VAL A 191 24.17 -14.14 15.94
N LYS A 192 24.74 -14.57 14.80
CA LYS A 192 26.04 -14.08 14.31
C LYS A 192 26.05 -14.04 12.79
N LEU A 193 26.20 -12.84 12.23
CA LEU A 193 26.41 -12.63 10.80
C LEU A 193 27.79 -11.99 10.57
N THR A 194 28.66 -12.66 9.81
CA THR A 194 29.96 -12.08 9.42
C THR A 194 29.84 -11.53 8.01
N ARG A 195 29.57 -10.22 7.88
CA ARG A 195 29.22 -9.57 6.60
C ARG A 195 30.28 -9.66 5.48
N ASN A 196 31.55 -9.88 5.84
CA ASN A 196 32.68 -9.80 4.90
C ASN A 196 33.35 -11.15 4.61
N LYS A 197 32.75 -12.27 4.99
CA LYS A 197 33.28 -13.61 4.68
C LYS A 197 32.25 -14.39 3.89
N ARG A 198 32.60 -14.78 2.66
CA ARG A 198 31.80 -15.76 1.91
C ARG A 198 31.88 -17.10 2.64
N PRO A 199 30.80 -17.89 2.67
CA PRO A 199 30.87 -19.27 3.12
C PRO A 199 31.95 -20.01 2.32
N VAL A 200 32.78 -20.80 2.99
CA VAL A 200 33.69 -21.73 2.30
C VAL A 200 32.82 -22.90 1.85
N GLU A 201 32.73 -23.13 0.55
CA GLU A 201 32.09 -24.34 0.03
C GLU A 201 32.96 -25.55 0.39
N GLU A 202 32.45 -26.44 1.24
CA GLU A 202 33.03 -27.76 1.41
C GLU A 202 32.90 -28.49 0.07
N LYS A 203 34.04 -28.81 -0.55
CA LYS A 203 34.08 -29.69 -1.71
C LYS A 203 33.50 -31.03 -1.27
N ARG A 204 32.34 -31.41 -1.80
CA ARG A 204 31.85 -32.78 -1.73
C ARG A 204 32.87 -33.66 -2.45
N GLU A 205 33.61 -34.47 -1.68
CA GLU A 205 34.40 -35.57 -2.23
C GLU A 205 33.43 -36.53 -2.93
N THR A 206 33.63 -36.70 -4.23
CA THR A 206 32.97 -37.69 -5.09
C THR A 206 33.65 -39.04 -4.95
#